data_AF-A0AA36NWR4-F1
#
_entry.id   AF-A0AA36NWR4-F1
#
_cell.length_a   1.000
_cell.length_b   1.000
_cell.length_c   1.000
_cell.angle_alpha   90.00
_cell.angle_beta   90.00
_cell.angle_gamma   90.00
#
_symmetry.space_group_name_H-M   'P 1'
#
loop_
_entity.id
_entity.type
_entity.pdbx_description
1 polymer ?
#
loop_
_entity_poly.entity_id
_entity_poly.type
_entity_poly.pdbx_seq_one_letter_code
_entity_poly.pdbx_strand_id
1 'polypeptide(L)'
;MFKNYKHQQGVALLTILIMVALATILAASIAKHQNNTMENTAYLMRQNQSLLYAKSAEAFFSELLIQDANNAGGVDHLKETWAQPMPPFPVEDGSVSGRLLDESGKFNLNNLTNGEGMVNEDAKSWFERLLVRVGLPAELSQAVIDWQDPNDEPAGQMGAESSYYQGLDPSYMAANTKFHRIEELKLVRGFDGKKYDLIAPYISALPENTKLNINTASPLVLASIDEKLDVGAIEKELQARQQNLKFFQNVDELWQLSAFSAVDSQKKKQASGLIDVKSNFFQAQIEVVLNNRKRQFTSALMRKDKQVYVYSRSLVPFN
;
A
#
# COMPACT_ATOMS: atom_id res chain seq x y z
N MET A 1 -68.40 21.30 66.71
CA MET A 1 -67.80 20.25 65.87
C MET A 1 -66.86 20.92 64.88
N PHE A 2 -65.56 21.04 65.21
CA PHE A 2 -64.55 21.58 64.29
C PHE A 2 -63.47 20.52 64.09
N LYS A 3 -63.40 20.00 62.87
CA LYS A 3 -62.48 18.95 62.46
C LYS A 3 -61.16 19.64 62.07
N ASN A 4 -60.16 19.57 62.95
CA ASN A 4 -58.82 20.10 62.69
C ASN A 4 -58.14 19.27 61.59
N TYR A 5 -58.06 19.83 60.38
CA TYR A 5 -57.17 19.31 59.34
C TYR A 5 -55.74 19.77 59.64
N LYS A 6 -54.90 18.84 60.09
CA LYS A 6 -53.44 19.05 60.16
C LYS A 6 -52.95 19.47 58.77
N HIS A 7 -52.46 20.70 58.65
CA HIS A 7 -51.86 21.20 57.44
C HIS A 7 -50.54 20.46 57.14
N GLN A 8 -50.41 19.96 55.91
CA GLN A 8 -49.23 19.24 55.39
C GLN A 8 -48.03 20.18 55.15
N GLN A 9 -47.53 20.86 56.17
CA GLN A 9 -46.43 21.84 56.02
C GLN A 9 -45.03 21.19 55.82
N GLY A 10 -44.88 19.88 56.02
CA GLY A 10 -43.63 19.15 55.76
C GLY A 10 -43.53 18.51 54.37
N VAL A 11 -44.68 18.19 53.75
CA VAL A 11 -44.70 17.48 52.44
C VAL A 11 -44.32 18.42 51.30
N ALA A 12 -44.77 19.68 51.34
CA ALA A 12 -44.46 20.67 50.33
C ALA A 12 -42.96 21.01 50.25
N LEU A 13 -42.26 21.06 51.39
CA LEU A 13 -40.82 21.29 51.41
C LEU A 13 -40.04 20.10 50.85
N LEU A 14 -40.45 18.88 51.20
CA LEU A 14 -39.84 17.65 50.68
C LEU A 14 -40.02 17.54 49.17
N THR A 15 -41.21 17.85 48.64
CA THR A 15 -41.46 17.83 47.20
C THR A 15 -40.66 18.90 46.46
N ILE A 16 -40.51 20.10 47.01
CA ILE A 16 -39.65 21.15 46.43
C ILE A 16 -38.18 20.71 46.41
N LEU A 17 -37.66 20.14 47.51
CA LEU A 17 -36.29 19.66 47.57
C LEU A 17 -36.03 18.53 46.57
N ILE A 18 -36.97 17.59 46.42
CA ILE A 18 -36.88 16.52 45.41
C ILE A 18 -36.94 17.11 43.99
N MET A 19 -37.83 18.07 43.72
CA MET A 19 -37.91 18.72 42.41
C MET A 19 -36.60 19.45 42.06
N VAL A 20 -36.01 20.17 43.02
CA VAL A 20 -34.73 20.87 42.80
C VAL A 20 -33.59 19.88 42.60
N ALA A 21 -33.54 18.80 43.39
CA ALA A 21 -32.55 17.73 43.21
C ALA A 21 -32.67 17.05 41.83
N LEU A 22 -33.90 16.75 41.39
CA LEU A 22 -34.15 16.19 40.06
C LEU A 22 -33.77 17.17 38.94
N ALA A 23 -34.15 18.45 39.07
CA ALA A 23 -33.82 19.49 38.09
C ALA A 23 -32.29 19.69 37.97
N THR A 24 -31.56 19.67 39.08
CA THR A 24 -30.09 19.78 39.09
C THR A 24 -29.41 18.55 38.48
N ILE A 25 -29.89 17.34 38.78
CA ILE A 25 -29.39 16.11 38.14
C ILE A 25 -29.62 16.15 36.62
N LEU A 26 -30.81 16.56 36.19
CA LEU A 26 -31.14 16.70 34.76
C LEU A 26 -30.25 17.74 34.08
N ALA A 27 -30.08 18.93 34.68
CA ALA A 27 -29.21 19.97 34.16
C ALA A 27 -27.75 19.51 34.05
N ALA A 28 -27.22 18.84 35.08
CA ALA A 28 -25.87 18.28 35.07
C ALA A 28 -25.70 17.19 34.00
N SER A 29 -26.71 16.33 33.81
CA SER A 29 -26.72 15.32 32.76
C SER A 29 -26.71 15.93 31.35
N ILE A 30 -27.52 16.98 31.13
CA ILE A 30 -27.54 17.72 29.86
C ILE A 30 -26.19 18.37 29.59
N ALA A 31 -25.60 19.05 30.58
CA ALA A 31 -24.29 19.69 30.43
C ALA A 31 -23.18 18.67 30.11
N LYS A 32 -23.19 17.51 30.79
CA LYS A 32 -22.25 16.42 30.51
C LYS A 32 -22.43 15.87 29.09
N HIS A 33 -23.68 15.65 28.67
CA HIS A 33 -23.96 15.20 27.31
C HIS A 33 -23.48 16.22 26.27
N GLN A 34 -23.75 17.51 26.48
CA GLN A 34 -23.28 18.57 25.58
C GLN A 34 -21.76 18.62 25.47
N ASN A 35 -21.02 18.50 26.58
CA ASN A 35 -19.56 18.46 26.54
C ASN A 35 -19.05 17.26 25.72
N ASN A 36 -19.60 16.07 25.95
CA ASN A 36 -19.24 14.88 25.19
C ASN A 36 -19.57 15.03 23.69
N THR A 37 -20.72 15.60 23.35
CA THR A 37 -21.09 15.87 21.95
C THR A 37 -20.13 16.85 21.30
N MET A 38 -19.73 17.91 21.99
CA MET A 38 -18.78 18.90 21.49
C MET A 38 -17.39 18.28 21.23
N GLU A 39 -16.88 17.47 22.16
CA GLU A 39 -15.60 16.77 21.99
C GLU A 39 -15.62 15.80 20.80
N ASN A 40 -16.70 15.03 20.64
CA ASN A 40 -16.88 14.13 19.51
C ASN A 40 -16.96 14.89 18.18
N THR A 41 -17.72 15.98 18.13
CA THR A 41 -17.81 16.84 16.94
C THR A 41 -16.45 17.42 16.58
N ALA A 42 -15.70 17.94 17.55
CA ALA A 42 -14.36 18.46 17.32
C ALA A 42 -13.38 17.38 16.82
N TYR A 43 -13.51 16.14 17.31
CA TYR A 43 -12.74 15.00 16.82
C TYR A 43 -13.05 14.69 15.35
N LEU A 44 -14.34 14.59 14.98
CA LEU A 44 -14.76 14.33 13.59
C LEU A 44 -14.34 15.45 12.65
N MET A 45 -14.48 16.70 13.07
CA MET A 45 -14.02 17.87 12.30
C MET A 45 -12.52 17.79 12.00
N ARG A 46 -11.68 17.51 13.00
CA ARG A 46 -10.23 17.33 12.79
C ARG A 46 -9.90 16.14 11.90
N GLN A 47 -10.65 15.05 11.99
CA GLN A 47 -10.45 13.89 11.12
C GLN A 47 -10.74 14.23 9.66
N ASN A 48 -11.83 14.96 9.39
CA ASN A 48 -12.15 15.46 8.06
C ASN A 48 -11.11 16.45 7.56
N GLN A 49 -10.66 17.38 8.40
CA GLN A 49 -9.61 18.35 8.06
C GLN A 49 -8.30 17.65 7.70
N SER A 50 -7.90 16.62 8.48
CA SER A 50 -6.72 15.81 8.18
C SER A 50 -6.83 15.09 6.83
N LEU A 51 -8.00 14.55 6.49
CA LEU A 51 -8.24 13.94 5.18
C LEU A 51 -8.19 14.98 4.04
N LEU A 52 -8.71 16.19 4.25
CA LEU A 52 -8.64 17.26 3.25
C LEU A 52 -7.18 17.66 2.97
N TYR A 53 -6.39 17.83 4.01
CA TYR A 53 -4.95 18.08 3.87
C TYR A 53 -4.21 16.94 3.17
N ALA A 54 -4.57 15.70 3.47
CA ALA A 54 -4.02 14.56 2.74
C ALA A 54 -4.38 14.59 1.25
N LYS A 55 -5.63 14.91 0.90
CA LYS A 55 -6.04 15.10 -0.51
C LYS A 55 -5.32 16.26 -1.20
N SER A 56 -5.02 17.34 -0.48
CA SER A 56 -4.18 18.42 -1.02
C SER A 56 -2.75 17.94 -1.33
N ALA A 57 -2.16 17.11 -0.46
CA ALA A 57 -0.87 16.48 -0.72
C ALA A 57 -0.93 15.48 -1.89
N GLU A 58 -2.02 14.71 -2.03
CA GLU A 58 -2.23 13.85 -3.21
C GLU A 58 -2.26 14.67 -4.51
N ALA A 59 -2.95 15.81 -4.51
CA ALA A 59 -2.99 16.69 -5.67
C ALA A 59 -1.60 17.27 -6.00
N PHE A 60 -0.83 17.66 -4.98
CA PHE A 60 0.56 18.10 -5.14
C PHE A 60 1.44 17.00 -5.76
N PHE A 61 1.39 15.78 -5.22
CA PHE A 61 2.14 14.66 -5.76
C PHE A 61 1.71 14.29 -7.19
N SER A 62 0.40 14.38 -7.48
CA SER A 62 -0.13 14.16 -8.81
C SER A 62 0.44 15.17 -9.80
N GLU A 63 0.49 16.46 -9.43
CA GLU A 63 1.07 17.51 -10.25
C GLU A 63 2.58 17.30 -10.49
N LEU A 64 3.34 16.90 -9.47
CA LEU A 64 4.76 16.55 -9.64
C LEU A 64 4.96 15.45 -10.70
N LEU A 65 4.15 14.40 -10.65
CA LEU A 65 4.20 13.29 -11.61
C LEU A 65 3.75 13.70 -13.02
N ILE A 66 2.80 14.64 -13.14
CA ILE A 66 2.37 15.21 -14.44
C ILE A 66 3.46 16.09 -15.03
N GLN A 67 4.09 16.95 -14.23
CA GLN A 67 5.21 17.79 -14.66
C GLN A 67 6.40 16.93 -15.10
N ASP A 68 6.71 15.89 -14.33
CA ASP A 68 7.72 14.90 -14.67
C ASP A 68 7.41 14.24 -16.02
N ALA A 69 6.18 13.74 -16.23
CA ALA A 69 5.80 13.13 -17.52
C ALA A 69 5.87 14.07 -18.74
N ASN A 70 5.79 15.39 -18.50
CA ASN A 70 5.90 16.40 -19.56
C ASN A 70 7.35 16.83 -19.82
N ASN A 71 8.22 16.77 -18.82
CA ASN A 71 9.56 17.35 -18.85
C ASN A 71 10.69 16.29 -18.87
N ALA A 72 10.44 15.07 -18.40
CA ALA A 72 11.45 14.04 -18.24
C ALA A 72 11.88 13.43 -19.57
N GLY A 73 13.15 13.02 -19.64
CA GLY A 73 13.81 12.39 -20.79
C GLY A 73 13.33 10.97 -21.10
N GLY A 74 12.14 10.60 -20.67
CA GLY A 74 11.53 9.29 -20.94
C GLY A 74 11.99 8.17 -20.01
N VAL A 75 12.50 8.48 -18.82
CA VAL A 75 12.86 7.51 -17.78
C VAL A 75 12.44 8.02 -16.41
N ASP A 76 12.27 7.11 -15.44
CA ASP A 76 11.95 7.43 -14.05
C ASP A 76 13.03 6.88 -13.09
N HIS A 77 13.54 7.70 -12.18
CA HIS A 77 14.61 7.31 -11.25
C HIS A 77 14.59 8.06 -9.89
N LEU A 78 15.24 7.49 -8.87
CA LEU A 78 15.20 8.00 -7.48
C LEU A 78 15.92 9.34 -7.21
N LYS A 79 16.43 10.02 -8.25
CA LYS A 79 17.03 11.37 -8.13
C LYS A 79 16.17 12.46 -8.74
N GLU A 80 15.01 12.11 -9.28
CA GLU A 80 14.03 13.07 -9.76
C GLU A 80 13.33 13.77 -8.61
N THR A 81 12.70 14.91 -8.92
CA THR A 81 11.99 15.74 -7.94
C THR A 81 10.86 14.97 -7.25
N TRP A 82 10.12 14.15 -7.99
CA TRP A 82 9.00 13.38 -7.43
C TRP A 82 9.46 12.38 -6.35
N ALA A 83 10.68 11.85 -6.47
CA ALA A 83 11.23 10.86 -5.54
C ALA A 83 11.78 11.49 -4.25
N GLN A 84 11.92 12.82 -4.20
CA GLN A 84 12.37 13.50 -2.98
C GLN A 84 11.22 13.67 -1.98
N PRO A 85 11.47 13.51 -0.67
CA PRO A 85 10.42 13.68 0.32
C PRO A 85 9.92 15.13 0.33
N MET A 86 8.61 15.30 0.41
CA MET A 86 7.96 16.57 0.69
C MET A 86 8.18 16.89 2.19
N PRO A 87 8.97 17.92 2.52
CA PRO A 87 9.21 18.30 3.92
C PRO A 87 7.90 18.78 4.58
N PRO A 88 7.84 18.86 5.92
CA PRO A 88 6.68 19.38 6.62
C PRO A 88 6.30 20.78 6.15
N PHE A 89 5.18 20.87 5.44
CA PHE A 89 4.58 22.10 4.98
C PHE A 89 3.58 22.59 6.03
N PRO A 90 3.70 23.85 6.51
CA PRO A 90 2.81 24.37 7.55
C PRO A 90 1.38 24.55 7.04
N VAL A 91 0.41 24.13 7.84
CA VAL A 91 -1.02 24.36 7.64
C VAL A 91 -1.64 24.93 8.92
N GLU A 92 -2.90 25.33 8.87
CA GLU A 92 -3.62 25.74 10.07
C GLU A 92 -3.57 24.61 11.12
N ASP A 93 -3.15 24.96 12.33
CA ASP A 93 -3.00 24.06 13.47
C ASP A 93 -2.04 22.87 13.29
N GLY A 94 -1.12 22.92 12.31
CA GLY A 94 -0.17 21.82 12.13
C GLY A 94 0.67 21.81 10.86
N SER A 95 0.94 20.61 10.34
CA SER A 95 1.78 20.41 9.15
C SER A 95 1.40 19.17 8.35
N VAL A 96 1.70 19.19 7.06
CA VAL A 96 1.55 18.07 6.12
C VAL A 96 2.91 17.73 5.52
N SER A 97 3.28 16.46 5.52
CA SER A 97 4.53 15.96 4.90
C SER A 97 4.25 14.68 4.13
N GLY A 98 5.20 14.23 3.32
CA GLY A 98 5.04 12.96 2.65
C GLY A 98 6.18 12.58 1.71
N ARG A 99 6.01 11.47 1.02
CA ARG A 99 6.93 10.99 -0.03
C ARG A 99 6.17 10.16 -1.05
N LEU A 100 6.69 10.10 -2.27
CA LEU A 100 6.29 9.11 -3.27
C LEU A 100 7.28 7.95 -3.27
N LEU A 101 6.73 6.75 -3.41
CA LEU A 101 7.48 5.52 -3.66
C LEU A 101 7.08 5.00 -5.03
N ASP A 102 8.04 4.53 -5.81
CA ASP A 102 7.75 3.85 -7.07
C ASP A 102 7.41 2.38 -6.79
N GLU A 103 6.19 1.98 -7.14
CA GLU A 103 5.72 0.60 -7.01
C GLU A 103 6.01 -0.23 -8.26
N SER A 104 6.40 0.43 -9.37
CA SER A 104 6.85 -0.20 -10.61
C SER A 104 8.27 -0.77 -10.46
N GLY A 105 9.04 -0.36 -9.45
CA GLY A 105 10.34 -0.98 -9.12
C GLY A 105 10.23 -2.37 -8.47
N LYS A 106 9.02 -2.85 -8.17
CA LYS A 106 8.77 -4.14 -7.53
C LYS A 106 8.17 -5.14 -8.53
N PHE A 107 8.33 -6.43 -8.25
CA PHE A 107 7.71 -7.47 -9.07
C PHE A 107 6.19 -7.48 -8.86
N ASN A 108 5.42 -7.17 -9.90
CA ASN A 108 3.96 -7.18 -9.83
C ASN A 108 3.42 -8.63 -9.85
N LEU A 109 2.78 -9.08 -8.77
CA LEU A 109 2.18 -10.42 -8.71
C LEU A 109 1.11 -10.64 -9.78
N ASN A 110 0.40 -9.59 -10.17
CA ASN A 110 -0.62 -9.64 -11.21
C ASN A 110 -0.04 -9.86 -12.62
N ASN A 111 1.28 -9.92 -12.78
CA ASN A 111 1.92 -10.36 -14.03
C ASN A 111 1.99 -11.88 -14.17
N LEU A 112 1.72 -12.65 -13.11
CA LEU A 112 1.75 -14.12 -13.13
C LEU A 112 0.67 -14.72 -14.02
N THR A 113 -0.43 -14.01 -14.22
CA THR A 113 -1.49 -14.36 -15.16
C THR A 113 -1.69 -13.24 -16.19
N ASN A 114 -2.24 -13.58 -17.35
CA ASN A 114 -2.66 -12.60 -18.36
C ASN A 114 -4.14 -12.22 -18.16
N GLY A 115 -4.68 -11.36 -19.03
CA GLY A 115 -6.08 -10.91 -18.94
C GLY A 115 -7.13 -12.02 -19.10
N GLU A 116 -6.73 -13.22 -19.54
CA GLU A 116 -7.57 -14.39 -19.72
C GLU A 116 -7.37 -15.43 -18.59
N GLY A 117 -6.57 -15.09 -17.57
CA GLY A 117 -6.24 -15.99 -16.46
C GLY A 117 -5.17 -17.04 -16.79
N MET A 118 -4.59 -17.03 -17.99
CA MET A 118 -3.52 -17.96 -18.35
C MET A 118 -2.19 -17.56 -17.71
N VAL A 119 -1.42 -18.57 -17.29
CA VAL A 119 -0.11 -18.39 -16.66
C VAL A 119 0.89 -17.75 -17.63
N ASN A 120 1.60 -16.74 -17.15
CA ASN A 120 2.75 -16.16 -17.82
C ASN A 120 4.02 -16.87 -17.34
N GLU A 121 4.54 -17.80 -18.15
CA GLU A 121 5.69 -18.64 -17.79
C GLU A 121 6.98 -17.86 -17.52
N ASP A 122 7.20 -16.74 -18.22
CA ASP A 122 8.36 -15.88 -18.02
C ASP A 122 8.29 -15.18 -16.65
N ALA A 123 7.10 -14.67 -16.30
CA ALA A 123 6.85 -14.04 -14.99
C ALA A 123 6.87 -15.07 -13.85
N LYS A 124 6.26 -16.24 -14.05
CA LYS A 124 6.28 -17.36 -13.09
C LYS A 124 7.71 -17.78 -12.78
N SER A 125 8.51 -18.01 -13.82
CA SER A 125 9.92 -18.38 -13.69
C SER A 125 10.73 -17.35 -12.91
N TRP A 126 10.46 -16.05 -13.12
CA TRP A 126 11.13 -14.99 -12.35
C TRP A 126 10.66 -15.00 -10.89
N PHE A 127 9.35 -15.04 -10.65
CA PHE A 127 8.80 -15.07 -9.29
C PHE A 127 9.31 -16.25 -8.46
N GLU A 128 9.44 -17.42 -9.05
CA GLU A 128 10.03 -18.60 -8.42
C GLU A 128 11.48 -18.36 -7.98
N ARG A 129 12.30 -17.71 -8.82
CA ARG A 129 13.67 -17.32 -8.43
C ARG A 129 13.68 -16.26 -7.33
N LEU A 130 12.72 -15.33 -7.35
CA LEU A 130 12.57 -14.33 -6.30
C LEU A 130 12.22 -14.99 -4.96
N LEU A 131 11.29 -15.95 -4.95
CA LEU A 131 10.92 -16.75 -3.78
C LEU A 131 12.16 -17.45 -3.20
N VAL A 132 12.92 -18.17 -4.03
CA VAL A 132 14.12 -18.89 -3.57
C VAL A 132 15.15 -17.93 -2.96
N ARG A 133 15.36 -16.75 -3.57
CA ARG A 133 16.33 -15.76 -3.06
C ARG A 133 15.94 -15.16 -1.70
N VAL A 134 14.64 -15.07 -1.40
CA VAL A 134 14.16 -14.64 -0.07
C VAL A 134 14.02 -15.80 0.92
N GLY A 135 14.44 -17.02 0.54
CA GLY A 135 14.41 -18.20 1.40
C GLY A 135 13.06 -18.93 1.43
N LEU A 136 12.21 -18.72 0.41
CA LEU A 136 10.91 -19.37 0.26
C LEU A 136 10.96 -20.45 -0.84
N PRO A 137 10.17 -21.54 -0.73
CA PRO A 137 10.07 -22.54 -1.79
C PRO A 137 9.51 -21.94 -3.08
N ALA A 138 10.06 -22.33 -4.23
CA ALA A 138 9.60 -21.87 -5.54
C ALA A 138 8.13 -22.28 -5.79
N GLU A 139 7.72 -23.45 -5.29
CA GLU A 139 6.40 -24.03 -5.46
C GLU A 139 5.28 -23.17 -4.85
N LEU A 140 5.60 -22.20 -3.98
CA LEU A 140 4.61 -21.23 -3.52
C LEU A 140 4.05 -20.36 -4.65
N SER A 141 4.72 -20.29 -5.80
CA SER A 141 4.18 -19.67 -7.02
C SER A 141 2.83 -20.25 -7.43
N GLN A 142 2.63 -21.55 -7.19
CA GLN A 142 1.42 -22.29 -7.54
C GLN A 142 0.19 -21.73 -6.82
N ALA A 143 0.24 -21.62 -5.49
CA ALA A 143 -0.86 -21.06 -4.71
C ALA A 143 -1.16 -19.59 -5.07
N VAL A 144 -0.15 -18.82 -5.50
CA VAL A 144 -0.33 -17.42 -5.92
C VAL A 144 -0.98 -17.34 -7.30
N ILE A 145 -0.76 -18.32 -8.17
CA ILE A 145 -1.42 -18.44 -9.47
C ILE A 145 -2.89 -18.83 -9.28
N ASP A 146 -3.16 -19.91 -8.54
CA ASP A 146 -4.51 -20.39 -8.23
C ASP A 146 -5.36 -19.31 -7.54
N TRP A 147 -4.74 -18.47 -6.69
CA TRP A 147 -5.46 -17.35 -6.08
C TRP A 147 -6.08 -16.38 -7.10
N GLN A 148 -5.47 -16.26 -8.28
CA GLN A 148 -5.80 -15.25 -9.28
C GLN A 148 -6.59 -15.78 -10.47
N ASP A 149 -6.36 -17.04 -10.84
CA ASP A 149 -6.94 -17.59 -12.05
C ASP A 149 -8.43 -17.94 -11.84
N PRO A 150 -9.22 -18.05 -12.92
CA PRO A 150 -10.66 -18.24 -12.81
C PRO A 150 -11.09 -19.69 -12.62
N ASN A 151 -10.16 -20.65 -12.66
CA ASN A 151 -10.49 -22.06 -12.58
C ASN A 151 -10.45 -22.55 -11.11
N ASP A 152 -10.73 -23.82 -10.87
CA ASP A 152 -10.72 -24.44 -9.54
C ASP A 152 -9.84 -25.71 -9.54
N GLU A 153 -8.87 -25.79 -10.46
CA GLU A 153 -7.91 -26.88 -10.58
C GLU A 153 -6.55 -26.48 -9.96
N PRO A 154 -6.15 -27.07 -8.82
CA PRO A 154 -4.92 -26.66 -8.16
C PRO A 154 -3.68 -26.81 -9.03
N ALA A 155 -2.87 -25.77 -9.15
CA ALA A 155 -1.59 -25.85 -9.83
C ALA A 155 -0.61 -26.72 -9.01
N GLY A 156 -0.42 -27.97 -9.42
CA GLY A 156 0.60 -28.84 -8.81
C GLY A 156 0.38 -29.14 -7.32
N GLN A 157 1.46 -29.34 -6.57
CA GLN A 157 1.40 -29.88 -5.20
C GLN A 157 1.13 -28.82 -4.13
N MET A 158 1.63 -27.60 -4.35
CA MET A 158 1.46 -26.46 -3.46
C MET A 158 0.32 -25.54 -3.89
N GLY A 159 -0.31 -25.80 -5.03
CA GLY A 159 -1.56 -25.18 -5.45
C GLY A 159 -2.66 -25.26 -4.38
N ALA A 160 -3.55 -24.28 -4.39
CA ALA A 160 -4.63 -24.15 -3.43
C ALA A 160 -5.79 -23.35 -4.02
N GLU A 161 -6.92 -24.03 -4.11
CA GLU A 161 -8.17 -23.48 -4.61
C GLU A 161 -9.19 -23.30 -3.49
N SER A 162 -10.40 -22.87 -3.84
CA SER A 162 -11.51 -22.67 -2.88
C SER A 162 -11.72 -23.86 -1.93
N SER A 163 -11.56 -25.10 -2.41
CA SER A 163 -11.69 -26.31 -1.57
C SER A 163 -10.67 -26.38 -0.42
N TYR A 164 -9.44 -25.91 -0.64
CA TYR A 164 -8.42 -25.82 0.39
C TYR A 164 -8.77 -24.75 1.43
N TYR A 165 -9.11 -23.54 0.98
CA TYR A 165 -9.40 -22.41 1.86
C TYR A 165 -10.69 -22.58 2.67
N GLN A 166 -11.68 -23.29 2.14
CA GLN A 166 -12.91 -23.64 2.86
C GLN A 166 -12.66 -24.61 4.03
N GLY A 167 -11.55 -25.36 3.99
CA GLY A 167 -11.12 -26.23 5.07
C GLY A 167 -10.40 -25.53 6.22
N LEU A 168 -10.12 -24.22 6.10
CA LEU A 168 -9.46 -23.43 7.15
C LEU A 168 -10.47 -22.89 8.18
N ASP A 169 -9.95 -22.43 9.32
CA ASP A 169 -10.70 -21.70 10.34
C ASP A 169 -10.05 -20.33 10.60
N PRO A 170 -10.70 -19.20 10.26
CA PRO A 170 -12.01 -19.11 9.60
C PRO A 170 -11.95 -19.57 8.13
N SER A 171 -13.05 -20.10 7.62
CA SER A 171 -13.15 -20.53 6.22
C SER A 171 -13.40 -19.37 5.26
N TYR A 172 -12.81 -19.46 4.07
CA TYR A 172 -12.99 -18.49 2.99
C TYR A 172 -12.78 -19.17 1.63
N MET A 173 -12.93 -18.42 0.54
CA MET A 173 -12.71 -18.89 -0.84
C MET A 173 -11.48 -18.23 -1.45
N ALA A 174 -10.91 -18.86 -2.47
CA ALA A 174 -9.92 -18.19 -3.32
C ALA A 174 -10.57 -16.98 -4.00
N ALA A 175 -9.78 -15.96 -4.31
CA ALA A 175 -10.31 -14.73 -4.88
C ALA A 175 -10.72 -14.90 -6.35
N ASN A 176 -10.05 -15.80 -7.08
CA ASN A 176 -10.20 -16.08 -8.51
C ASN A 176 -10.19 -14.80 -9.36
N THR A 177 -9.34 -13.86 -8.93
CA THR A 177 -9.17 -12.56 -9.54
C THR A 177 -7.82 -11.96 -9.14
N LYS A 178 -7.38 -10.95 -9.87
CA LYS A 178 -6.14 -10.22 -9.58
C LYS A 178 -6.10 -9.70 -8.15
N PHE A 179 -4.91 -9.66 -7.57
CA PHE A 179 -4.66 -9.00 -6.30
C PHE A 179 -5.05 -7.52 -6.40
N HIS A 180 -5.91 -7.06 -5.49
CA HIS A 180 -6.24 -5.64 -5.34
C HIS A 180 -5.27 -4.96 -4.38
N ARG A 181 -4.74 -5.73 -3.42
CA ARG A 181 -3.82 -5.31 -2.36
C ARG A 181 -2.77 -6.39 -2.16
N ILE A 182 -1.52 -5.97 -1.94
CA ILE A 182 -0.42 -6.92 -1.76
C ILE A 182 -0.56 -7.72 -0.46
N GLU A 183 -1.26 -7.18 0.53
CA GLU A 183 -1.51 -7.82 1.81
C GLU A 183 -2.44 -9.04 1.71
N GLU A 184 -3.21 -9.19 0.63
CA GLU A 184 -4.00 -10.41 0.37
C GLU A 184 -3.10 -11.64 0.24
N LEU A 185 -1.81 -11.48 -0.10
CA LEU A 185 -0.85 -12.57 -0.11
C LEU A 185 -0.80 -13.31 1.24
N LYS A 186 -1.12 -12.66 2.36
CA LYS A 186 -1.19 -13.30 3.70
C LYS A 186 -2.28 -14.36 3.81
N LEU A 187 -3.28 -14.32 2.92
CA LEU A 187 -4.37 -15.31 2.84
C LEU A 187 -4.03 -16.49 1.92
N VAL A 188 -2.96 -16.36 1.12
CA VAL A 188 -2.54 -17.39 0.18
C VAL A 188 -1.77 -18.48 0.91
N ARG A 189 -2.03 -19.75 0.55
CA ARG A 189 -1.34 -20.91 1.12
C ARG A 189 0.18 -20.71 1.08
N GLY A 190 0.81 -20.85 2.24
CA GLY A 190 2.26 -20.82 2.38
C GLY A 190 2.90 -19.45 2.62
N PHE A 191 2.11 -18.38 2.75
CA PHE A 191 2.57 -17.04 3.16
C PHE A 191 2.17 -16.66 4.59
N ASP A 192 1.93 -17.66 5.42
CA ASP A 192 1.62 -17.54 6.83
C ASP A 192 2.78 -17.01 7.67
N GLY A 193 2.46 -16.37 8.79
CA GLY A 193 3.43 -15.87 9.76
C GLY A 193 4.41 -14.85 9.15
N LYS A 194 5.71 -15.10 9.31
CA LYS A 194 6.79 -14.19 8.89
C LYS A 194 7.17 -14.31 7.41
N LYS A 195 6.62 -15.28 6.68
CA LYS A 195 7.01 -15.54 5.27
C LYS A 195 6.63 -14.38 4.36
N TYR A 196 5.45 -13.78 4.58
CA TYR A 196 5.04 -12.56 3.90
C TYR A 196 6.09 -11.44 4.06
N ASP A 197 6.60 -11.24 5.27
CA ASP A 197 7.55 -10.16 5.56
C ASP A 197 8.88 -10.32 4.81
N LEU A 198 9.27 -11.55 4.44
CA LEU A 198 10.49 -11.82 3.66
C LEU A 198 10.38 -11.32 2.22
N ILE A 199 9.19 -11.40 1.61
CA ILE A 199 8.99 -11.07 0.20
C ILE A 199 8.36 -9.70 -0.03
N ALA A 200 7.58 -9.20 0.94
CA ALA A 200 6.80 -7.96 0.81
C ALA A 200 7.58 -6.73 0.28
N PRO A 201 8.87 -6.51 0.62
CA PRO A 201 9.62 -5.37 0.08
C PRO A 201 9.84 -5.42 -1.45
N TYR A 202 9.73 -6.60 -2.05
CA TYR A 202 10.15 -6.88 -3.43
C TYR A 202 9.00 -7.04 -4.41
N ILE A 203 7.76 -7.02 -3.93
CA ILE A 203 6.55 -7.32 -4.71
C ILE A 203 5.51 -6.21 -4.60
N SER A 204 4.67 -6.11 -5.61
CA SER A 204 3.51 -5.21 -5.67
C SER A 204 2.28 -5.94 -6.24
N ALA A 205 1.10 -5.34 -6.07
CA ALA A 205 -0.16 -5.78 -6.66
C ALA A 205 -0.73 -4.60 -7.46
N LEU A 206 -0.33 -4.50 -8.73
CA LEU A 206 -0.71 -3.40 -9.62
C LEU A 206 -1.91 -3.81 -10.49
N PRO A 207 -2.91 -2.94 -10.71
CA PRO A 207 -4.13 -3.29 -11.44
C PRO A 207 -3.91 -3.80 -12.87
N GLU A 208 -2.90 -3.29 -13.55
CA GLU A 208 -2.55 -3.64 -14.93
C GLU A 208 -1.28 -4.51 -14.96
N ASN A 209 -1.11 -5.29 -16.04
CA ASN A 209 0.16 -5.97 -16.28
C ASN A 209 1.20 -4.90 -16.61
N THR A 210 2.29 -4.91 -15.85
CA THR A 210 3.24 -3.78 -15.80
C THR A 210 4.65 -4.28 -15.91
N LYS A 211 5.50 -3.47 -16.55
CA LYS A 211 6.93 -3.75 -16.59
C LYS A 211 7.60 -3.17 -15.34
N LEU A 212 8.62 -3.87 -14.86
CA LEU A 212 9.40 -3.44 -13.73
C LEU A 212 10.39 -2.34 -14.13
N ASN A 213 10.43 -1.24 -13.37
CA ASN A 213 11.38 -0.15 -13.60
C ASN A 213 12.77 -0.52 -13.03
N ILE A 214 13.76 -0.69 -13.91
CA ILE A 214 15.12 -1.09 -13.52
C ILE A 214 15.91 0.02 -12.81
N ASN A 215 15.48 1.28 -12.90
CA ASN A 215 16.13 2.41 -12.23
C ASN A 215 15.73 2.53 -10.74
N THR A 216 14.65 1.86 -10.32
CA THR A 216 14.12 1.90 -8.95
C THR A 216 14.06 0.52 -8.29
N ALA A 217 14.21 -0.54 -9.09
CA ALA A 217 14.22 -1.91 -8.59
C ALA A 217 15.40 -2.23 -7.68
N SER A 218 15.14 -3.05 -6.67
CA SER A 218 16.19 -3.52 -5.76
C SER A 218 17.16 -4.48 -6.47
N PRO A 219 18.43 -4.54 -6.04
CA PRO A 219 19.39 -5.52 -6.56
C PRO A 219 18.89 -6.96 -6.47
N LEU A 220 18.16 -7.32 -5.41
CA LEU A 220 17.63 -8.67 -5.21
C LEU A 220 16.59 -9.05 -6.28
N VAL A 221 15.69 -8.12 -6.63
CA VAL A 221 14.68 -8.36 -7.68
C VAL A 221 15.35 -8.52 -9.05
N LEU A 222 16.32 -7.67 -9.35
CA LEU A 222 17.09 -7.76 -10.61
C LEU A 222 17.92 -9.05 -10.68
N ALA A 223 18.54 -9.46 -9.57
CA ALA A 223 19.24 -10.74 -9.49
C ALA A 223 18.28 -11.93 -9.69
N SER A 224 17.00 -11.78 -9.40
CA SER A 224 15.99 -12.83 -9.61
C SER A 224 15.69 -13.10 -11.09
N ILE A 225 16.21 -12.28 -12.01
CA ILE A 225 16.11 -12.52 -13.46
C ILE A 225 16.75 -13.86 -13.84
N ASP A 226 17.91 -14.19 -13.27
CA ASP A 226 18.67 -15.41 -13.55
C ASP A 226 19.37 -15.89 -12.27
N GLU A 227 19.39 -17.21 -12.06
CA GLU A 227 20.00 -17.84 -10.88
C GLU A 227 21.51 -17.58 -10.76
N LYS A 228 22.19 -17.30 -11.88
CA LYS A 228 23.64 -17.04 -11.94
C LYS A 228 24.01 -15.63 -11.48
N LEU A 229 23.03 -14.73 -11.33
CA LEU A 229 23.28 -13.35 -10.93
C LEU A 229 23.59 -13.26 -9.44
N ASP A 230 24.68 -12.56 -9.12
CA ASP A 230 25.06 -12.24 -7.74
C ASP A 230 24.45 -10.91 -7.30
N VAL A 231 23.79 -10.91 -6.14
CA VAL A 231 23.10 -9.72 -5.60
C VAL A 231 24.11 -8.62 -5.25
N GLY A 232 25.25 -8.99 -4.66
CA GLY A 232 26.27 -8.04 -4.23
C GLY A 232 27.00 -7.37 -5.39
N ALA A 233 27.27 -8.11 -6.47
CA ALA A 233 27.84 -7.57 -7.70
C ALA A 233 26.91 -6.55 -8.36
N ILE A 234 25.62 -6.86 -8.46
CA ILE A 234 24.59 -5.93 -8.97
C ILE A 234 24.51 -4.69 -8.08
N GLU A 235 24.41 -4.87 -6.76
CA GLU A 235 24.33 -3.76 -5.82
C GLU A 235 25.52 -2.81 -5.96
N LYS A 236 26.73 -3.34 -6.02
CA LYS A 236 27.95 -2.54 -6.18
C LYS A 236 27.95 -1.73 -7.48
N GLU A 237 27.55 -2.34 -8.59
CA GLU A 237 27.54 -1.67 -9.90
C GLU A 237 26.44 -0.59 -9.96
N LEU A 238 25.25 -0.85 -9.41
CA LEU A 238 24.17 0.12 -9.31
C LEU A 238 24.52 1.30 -8.39
N GLN A 239 25.13 1.05 -7.22
CA GLN A 239 25.59 2.10 -6.32
C GLN A 239 26.63 3.00 -7.00
N ALA A 240 27.60 2.42 -7.72
CA ALA A 240 28.60 3.18 -8.46
C ALA A 240 27.97 4.03 -9.57
N ARG A 241 26.97 3.51 -10.30
CA ARG A 241 26.21 4.30 -11.30
C ARG A 241 25.46 5.46 -10.65
N GLN A 242 24.76 5.22 -9.54
CA GLN A 242 23.98 6.24 -8.84
C GLN A 242 24.86 7.37 -8.27
N GLN A 243 26.04 7.04 -7.74
CA GLN A 243 27.03 8.04 -7.28
C GLN A 243 27.50 8.96 -8.41
N ASN A 244 27.56 8.44 -9.64
CA ASN A 244 27.93 9.19 -10.84
C ASN A 244 26.73 9.80 -11.58
N LEU A 245 25.53 9.78 -10.98
CA LEU A 245 24.27 10.25 -11.58
C LEU A 245 23.98 9.61 -12.95
N LYS A 246 24.35 8.33 -13.12
CA LYS A 246 24.07 7.54 -14.32
C LYS A 246 22.85 6.65 -14.11
N PHE A 247 21.78 6.91 -14.86
CA PHE A 247 20.55 6.12 -14.85
C PHE A 247 20.39 5.44 -16.21
N PHE A 248 19.78 4.25 -16.23
CA PHE A 248 19.53 3.53 -17.46
C PHE A 248 18.55 4.32 -18.33
N GLN A 249 18.94 4.63 -19.57
CA GLN A 249 18.06 5.30 -20.55
C GLN A 249 17.18 4.31 -21.32
N ASN A 250 17.56 3.04 -21.30
CA ASN A 250 16.85 1.93 -21.91
C ASN A 250 17.29 0.62 -21.25
N VAL A 251 16.59 -0.46 -21.59
CA VAL A 251 16.85 -1.80 -21.05
C VAL A 251 18.19 -2.38 -21.52
N ASP A 252 18.68 -2.02 -22.71
CA ASP A 252 19.93 -2.58 -23.24
C ASP A 252 21.15 -2.21 -22.40
N GLU A 253 21.15 -1.02 -21.78
CA GLU A 253 22.22 -0.60 -20.87
C GLU A 253 22.35 -1.51 -19.64
N LEU A 254 21.27 -2.16 -19.17
CA LEU A 254 21.34 -3.14 -18.09
C LEU A 254 22.18 -4.35 -18.51
N TRP A 255 22.00 -4.82 -19.74
CA TRP A 255 22.68 -5.99 -20.27
C TRP A 255 24.15 -5.76 -20.60
N GLN A 256 24.59 -4.50 -20.62
CA GLN A 256 25.99 -4.10 -20.78
C GLN A 256 26.76 -4.10 -19.46
N LEU A 257 26.08 -4.19 -18.32
CA LEU A 257 26.72 -4.29 -17.01
C LEU A 257 27.49 -5.59 -16.87
N SER A 258 28.65 -5.51 -16.21
CA SER A 258 29.51 -6.67 -16.00
C SER A 258 28.82 -7.77 -15.20
N ALA A 259 27.99 -7.39 -14.22
CA ALA A 259 27.20 -8.32 -13.42
C ALA A 259 26.21 -9.17 -14.24
N PHE A 260 25.82 -8.73 -15.44
CA PHE A 260 24.84 -9.41 -16.29
C PHE A 260 25.46 -10.14 -17.49
N SER A 261 26.80 -10.27 -17.54
CA SER A 261 27.51 -10.92 -18.65
C SER A 261 27.21 -12.41 -18.77
N ALA A 262 26.88 -13.07 -17.64
CA ALA A 262 26.59 -14.50 -17.58
C ALA A 262 25.15 -14.88 -18.00
N VAL A 263 24.27 -13.90 -18.21
CA VAL A 263 22.88 -14.12 -18.62
C VAL A 263 22.85 -14.40 -20.12
N ASP A 264 22.25 -15.53 -20.50
CA ASP A 264 22.13 -15.91 -21.91
C ASP A 264 21.13 -15.05 -22.68
N SER A 265 21.18 -15.13 -24.02
CA SER A 265 20.35 -14.30 -24.91
C SER A 265 18.86 -14.61 -24.80
N GLN A 266 18.47 -15.85 -24.48
CA GLN A 266 17.07 -16.22 -24.32
C GLN A 266 16.49 -15.61 -23.04
N LYS A 267 17.21 -15.72 -21.91
CA LYS A 267 16.85 -15.10 -20.64
C LYS A 267 16.79 -13.58 -20.73
N LYS A 268 17.74 -12.95 -21.43
CA LYS A 268 17.68 -11.51 -21.73
C LYS A 268 16.39 -11.16 -22.47
N LYS A 269 16.02 -11.91 -23.51
CA LYS A 269 14.79 -11.67 -24.29
C LYS A 269 13.52 -11.82 -23.45
N GLN A 270 13.42 -12.87 -22.65
CA GLN A 270 12.30 -13.10 -21.72
C GLN A 270 12.16 -11.95 -20.72
N ALA A 271 13.26 -11.61 -20.04
CA ALA A 271 13.28 -10.53 -19.06
C ALA A 271 12.98 -9.16 -19.66
N SER A 272 13.44 -8.88 -20.88
CA SER A 272 13.19 -7.61 -21.60
C SER A 272 11.71 -7.36 -21.90
N GLY A 273 10.89 -8.42 -21.94
CA GLY A 273 9.43 -8.31 -22.02
C GLY A 273 8.78 -7.81 -20.73
N LEU A 274 9.48 -7.92 -19.60
CA LEU A 274 8.98 -7.69 -18.24
C LEU A 274 9.63 -6.48 -17.55
N ILE A 275 10.59 -5.81 -18.17
CA ILE A 275 11.31 -4.67 -17.61
C ILE A 275 11.26 -3.43 -18.51
N ASP A 276 11.34 -2.26 -17.89
CA ASP A 276 11.36 -0.94 -18.52
C ASP A 276 12.22 0.01 -17.68
N VAL A 277 12.37 1.24 -18.15
CA VAL A 277 13.02 2.36 -17.46
C VAL A 277 12.00 3.41 -16.96
N LYS A 278 10.71 3.14 -17.15
CA LYS A 278 9.58 4.02 -16.83
C LYS A 278 8.68 3.42 -15.75
N SER A 279 7.99 4.30 -15.04
CA SER A 279 7.05 3.98 -13.98
C SER A 279 5.68 4.57 -14.25
N ASN A 280 4.66 3.77 -14.01
CA ASN A 280 3.26 4.21 -14.11
C ASN A 280 2.53 4.13 -12.77
N PHE A 281 3.09 3.45 -11.77
CA PHE A 281 2.44 3.22 -10.49
C PHE A 281 3.29 3.69 -9.32
N PHE A 282 2.69 4.51 -8.48
CA PHE A 282 3.36 5.15 -7.35
C PHE A 282 2.49 5.04 -6.10
N GLN A 283 3.13 5.09 -4.94
CA GLN A 283 2.47 5.14 -3.65
C GLN A 283 2.85 6.43 -2.92
N ALA A 284 1.89 7.30 -2.69
CA ALA A 284 2.06 8.45 -1.80
C ALA A 284 1.87 8.03 -0.35
N GLN A 285 2.87 8.29 0.48
CA GLN A 285 2.79 8.19 1.93
C GLN A 285 2.72 9.61 2.50
N ILE A 286 1.56 9.97 3.05
CA ILE A 286 1.26 11.31 3.54
C ILE A 286 1.03 11.29 5.04
N GLU A 287 1.72 12.17 5.74
CA GLU A 287 1.57 12.37 7.17
C GLU A 287 1.01 13.76 7.46
N VAL A 288 -0.09 13.80 8.21
CA VAL A 288 -0.74 15.02 8.66
C VAL A 288 -0.69 15.08 10.17
N VAL A 289 -0.11 16.15 10.71
CA VAL A 289 -0.05 16.41 12.15
C VAL A 289 -0.90 17.64 12.43
N LEU A 290 -1.98 17.50 13.20
CA LEU A 290 -2.83 18.62 13.64
C LEU A 290 -2.93 18.60 15.17
N ASN A 291 -2.64 19.71 15.84
CA ASN A 291 -2.68 19.81 17.31
C ASN A 291 -1.93 18.64 18.00
N ASN A 292 -0.71 18.36 17.55
CA ASN A 292 0.14 17.23 17.99
C ASN A 292 -0.45 15.83 17.78
N ARG A 293 -1.49 15.68 16.96
CA ARG A 293 -2.05 14.37 16.58
C ARG A 293 -1.66 14.01 15.17
N LYS A 294 -0.94 12.91 15.05
CA LYS A 294 -0.49 12.35 13.78
C LYS A 294 -1.53 11.44 13.16
N ARG A 295 -1.73 11.59 11.85
CA ARG A 295 -2.51 10.71 10.97
C ARG A 295 -1.68 10.41 9.72
N GLN A 296 -1.76 9.16 9.26
CA GLN A 296 -1.04 8.67 8.10
C GLN A 296 -2.02 8.18 7.05
N PHE A 297 -1.72 8.46 5.79
CA PHE A 297 -2.53 8.14 4.63
C PHE A 297 -1.63 7.57 3.54
N THR A 298 -2.03 6.43 3.00
CA THR A 298 -1.38 5.82 1.83
C THR A 298 -2.31 5.96 0.64
N SER A 299 -1.85 6.53 -0.46
CA SER A 299 -2.64 6.69 -1.68
C SER A 299 -1.91 6.07 -2.85
N ALA A 300 -2.58 5.17 -3.55
CA ALA A 300 -2.04 4.51 -4.73
C ALA A 300 -2.41 5.32 -5.97
N LEU A 301 -1.39 5.68 -6.75
CA LEU A 301 -1.45 6.61 -7.86
C LEU A 301 -1.08 5.86 -9.15
N MET A 302 -1.86 6.07 -10.19
CA MET A 302 -1.57 5.57 -11.54
C MET A 302 -1.39 6.76 -12.47
N ARG A 303 -0.23 6.83 -13.13
CA ARG A 303 0.09 7.79 -14.17
C ARG A 303 -0.19 7.17 -15.54
N LYS A 304 -1.11 7.76 -16.29
CA LYS A 304 -1.52 7.29 -17.62
C LYS A 304 -1.93 8.48 -18.48
N ASP A 305 -1.47 8.52 -19.72
CA ASP A 305 -1.80 9.60 -20.68
C ASP A 305 -1.57 11.02 -20.14
N LYS A 306 -0.45 11.22 -19.42
CA LYS A 306 -0.07 12.49 -18.76
C LYS A 306 -1.10 12.98 -17.73
N GLN A 307 -1.93 12.09 -17.22
CA GLN A 307 -2.85 12.30 -16.12
C GLN A 307 -2.48 11.36 -14.97
N VAL A 308 -2.90 11.72 -13.75
CA VAL A 308 -2.69 10.90 -12.56
C VAL A 308 -4.03 10.61 -11.90
N TYR A 309 -4.24 9.33 -11.58
CA TYR A 309 -5.46 8.81 -10.99
C TYR A 309 -5.15 8.20 -9.62
N VAL A 310 -5.87 8.62 -8.59
CA VAL A 310 -5.84 7.94 -7.29
C VAL A 310 -6.85 6.79 -7.34
N TYR A 311 -6.35 5.55 -7.41
CA TYR A 311 -7.22 4.36 -7.53
C TYR A 311 -7.46 3.65 -6.19
N SER A 312 -6.67 3.93 -5.16
CA SER A 312 -6.85 3.37 -3.82
C SER A 312 -6.35 4.33 -2.74
N ARG A 313 -7.00 4.29 -1.57
CA ARG A 313 -6.58 5.02 -0.36
C ARG A 313 -6.66 4.09 0.84
N SER A 314 -5.70 4.20 1.74
CA SER A 314 -5.65 3.46 3.00
C SER A 314 -5.26 4.38 4.14
N LEU A 315 -5.86 4.15 5.31
CA LEU A 315 -5.54 4.83 6.57
C LEU A 315 -4.64 3.99 7.48
N VAL A 316 -4.16 2.85 6.98
CA VAL A 316 -3.23 1.99 7.69
C VAL A 316 -1.90 2.74 7.85
N PRO A 317 -1.33 2.79 9.06
CA PRO A 317 -0.01 3.37 9.29
C PRO A 317 1.05 2.76 8.37
N PHE A 318 2.06 3.54 8.02
CA PHE A 318 3.19 3.02 7.25
C PHE A 318 4.02 2.10 8.16
N ASN A 319 4.50 0.98 7.61
CA ASN A 319 5.47 0.10 8.29
C ASN A 319 6.88 0.72 8.31
#